data_AF-A0A0P1APE6-F1
#
_entry.id   AF-A0A0P1APE6-F1
#
_cell.length_a   1.000
_cell.length_b   1.000
_cell.length_c   1.000
_cell.angle_alpha   90.00
_cell.angle_beta   90.00
_cell.angle_gamma   90.00
#
_symmetry.space_group_name_H-M   'P 1'
#
loop_
_entity.id
_entity.type
_entity.pdbx_description
1 polymer ?
#
loop_
_entity_poly.entity_id
_entity_poly.type
_entity_poly.pdbx_seq_one_letter_code
_entity_poly.pdbx_strand_id
1 'polypeptide(L)'
;MEQLEPNALMAIEEYHDGSSEIIQPVQLAKTKQKLLITTIQNHAVLTRRKKTNLTDEQRRAVNEFLPTKQKDPEPSSKLVKGPLSVAAMRFGVTADTVRAIWKRAQQSLADGNISADLGSFKCGRNIRSLAAKLSMSRATVHRRLKEGLIVPHSNALKPQLNENNMIKRVKFCLSMLDPVQSPLFQDMMNTVHTDEKWFYITKTNAEHYLAPGEQAPHRICHC
;
A
#
# COMPACT_ATOMS: atom_id res chain seq x y z
N MET A 1 26.42 -15.08 -71.91
CA MET A 1 25.22 -15.39 -72.71
C MET A 1 24.04 -15.39 -71.77
N GLU A 2 23.28 -14.30 -71.73
CA GLU A 2 21.82 -14.41 -71.69
C GLU A 2 21.25 -13.07 -72.16
N GLN A 3 20.42 -13.17 -73.19
CA GLN A 3 19.95 -12.07 -74.01
C GLN A 3 18.70 -11.45 -73.39
N LEU A 4 18.59 -10.12 -73.54
CA LEU A 4 17.35 -9.38 -73.41
C LEU A 4 16.43 -9.58 -74.63
N GLU A 5 15.16 -9.19 -74.41
CA GLU A 5 14.05 -8.88 -75.34
C GLU A 5 13.05 -10.03 -75.62
N PRO A 6 11.81 -9.72 -76.05
CA PRO A 6 10.77 -8.88 -75.42
C PRO A 6 9.39 -9.59 -75.45
N ASN A 7 8.32 -8.85 -75.14
CA ASN A 7 6.96 -9.03 -75.69
C ASN A 7 5.91 -9.69 -74.75
N ALA A 8 5.10 -8.85 -74.11
CA ALA A 8 3.74 -9.18 -73.69
C ALA A 8 2.92 -7.90 -73.49
N LEU A 9 2.91 -7.03 -74.52
CA LEU A 9 2.08 -5.81 -74.56
C LEU A 9 0.74 -6.07 -75.27
N MET A 10 0.07 -7.18 -74.96
CA MET A 10 -1.25 -7.51 -75.53
C MET A 10 -2.13 -8.21 -74.49
N ALA A 11 -2.86 -7.42 -73.70
CA ALA A 11 -4.14 -7.78 -73.11
C ALA A 11 -4.75 -6.54 -72.42
N ILE A 12 -5.14 -5.55 -73.22
CA ILE A 12 -6.17 -4.59 -72.82
C ILE A 12 -7.46 -5.11 -73.44
N GLU A 13 -8.26 -5.82 -72.66
CA GLU A 13 -9.70 -6.00 -72.89
C GLU A 13 -10.38 -6.18 -71.52
N GLU A 14 -11.10 -5.12 -71.14
CA GLU A 14 -12.31 -5.03 -70.31
C GLU A 14 -12.54 -6.01 -69.15
N TYR A 15 -12.56 -5.45 -67.94
CA TYR A 15 -13.59 -5.82 -66.95
C TYR A 15 -14.03 -4.57 -66.16
N HIS A 16 -15.26 -4.15 -66.39
CA HIS A 16 -16.04 -3.25 -65.53
C HIS A 16 -16.14 -3.86 -64.12
N ASP A 17 -15.89 -3.09 -63.07
CA ASP A 17 -16.92 -2.38 -62.30
C ASP A 17 -16.29 -1.77 -61.03
N GLY A 18 -16.83 -0.66 -60.53
CA GLY A 18 -16.53 -0.19 -59.17
C GLY A 18 -16.03 1.25 -59.05
N SER A 19 -16.99 2.18 -59.15
CA SER A 19 -17.13 3.31 -58.24
C SER A 19 -15.84 3.98 -57.74
N SER A 20 -15.42 5.02 -58.45
CA SER A 20 -14.64 6.10 -57.84
C SER A 20 -15.46 6.77 -56.74
N GLU A 21 -15.39 6.26 -55.51
CA GLU A 21 -15.97 6.94 -54.36
C GLU A 21 -15.19 8.23 -54.09
N ILE A 22 -15.73 9.33 -54.61
CA ILE A 22 -15.43 10.69 -54.17
C ILE A 22 -15.70 10.73 -52.67
N ILE A 23 -14.63 10.79 -51.87
CA ILE A 23 -14.71 10.92 -50.41
C ILE A 23 -15.48 12.21 -50.10
N GLN A 24 -16.74 12.05 -49.71
CA GLN A 24 -17.65 13.13 -49.34
C GLN A 24 -17.01 14.04 -48.28
N PRO A 25 -17.16 15.38 -48.34
CA PRO A 25 -16.45 16.34 -47.48
C PRO A 25 -16.62 16.08 -45.96
N VAL A 26 -17.72 15.43 -45.57
CA VAL A 26 -17.99 14.97 -44.21
C VAL A 26 -17.00 13.89 -43.72
N GLN A 27 -16.54 13.01 -44.60
CA GLN A 27 -15.60 11.92 -44.25
C GLN A 27 -14.16 12.45 -44.07
N LEU A 28 -13.79 13.50 -44.82
CA LEU A 28 -12.51 14.20 -44.66
C LEU A 28 -12.45 15.00 -43.33
N ALA A 29 -13.57 15.60 -42.90
CA ALA A 29 -13.65 16.28 -41.61
C ALA A 29 -13.53 15.29 -40.42
N LYS A 30 -14.19 14.13 -40.52
CA LYS A 30 -14.13 13.07 -39.51
C LYS A 30 -12.72 12.46 -39.39
N THR A 31 -12.04 12.24 -40.51
CA THR A 31 -10.66 11.72 -40.52
C THR A 31 -9.66 12.73 -39.98
N LYS A 32 -9.80 14.03 -40.30
CA LYS A 32 -9.00 15.11 -39.71
C LYS A 32 -9.22 15.25 -38.20
N GLN A 33 -10.46 15.20 -37.72
CA GLN A 33 -10.74 15.20 -36.27
C GLN A 33 -10.13 13.97 -35.58
N LYS A 34 -10.28 12.78 -36.16
CA LYS A 34 -9.71 11.54 -35.59
C LYS A 34 -8.18 11.62 -35.51
N LEU A 35 -7.51 12.11 -36.56
CA LEU A 35 -6.07 12.31 -36.58
C LEU A 35 -5.60 13.35 -35.54
N LEU A 36 -6.34 14.45 -35.38
CA LEU A 36 -6.05 15.47 -34.38
C LEU A 36 -6.17 14.91 -32.95
N ILE A 37 -7.24 14.17 -32.66
CA ILE A 37 -7.47 13.55 -31.34
C ILE A 37 -6.35 12.55 -31.03
N THR A 38 -5.99 11.71 -31.99
CA THR A 38 -4.87 10.76 -31.83
C THR A 38 -3.54 11.48 -31.64
N THR A 39 -3.31 12.60 -32.33
CA THR A 39 -2.08 13.41 -32.17
C THR A 39 -2.02 14.06 -30.78
N ILE A 40 -3.14 14.58 -30.28
CA ILE A 40 -3.26 15.14 -28.92
C ILE A 40 -3.05 14.05 -27.86
N GLN A 41 -3.65 12.88 -28.04
CA GLN A 41 -3.47 11.73 -27.15
C GLN A 41 -2.01 11.24 -27.15
N ASN A 42 -1.36 11.13 -28.31
CA ASN A 42 0.05 10.74 -28.42
C ASN A 42 0.98 11.78 -27.79
N HIS A 43 0.76 13.08 -28.01
CA HIS A 43 1.51 14.14 -27.33
C HIS A 43 1.32 14.10 -25.81
N ALA A 44 0.11 13.81 -25.31
CA ALA A 44 -0.17 13.63 -23.87
C ALA A 44 0.54 12.40 -23.27
N VAL A 45 0.68 11.32 -24.03
CA VAL A 45 1.43 10.12 -23.62
C VAL A 45 2.94 10.39 -23.61
N LEU A 46 3.46 11.09 -24.61
CA LEU A 46 4.88 11.45 -24.73
C LEU A 46 5.32 12.50 -23.70
N THR A 47 4.42 13.41 -23.31
CA THR A 47 4.69 14.44 -22.27
C THR A 47 4.49 13.92 -20.85
N ARG A 48 3.97 12.70 -20.66
CA ARG A 48 3.79 12.08 -19.34
C ARG A 48 5.13 11.59 -18.80
N ARG A 49 5.82 12.43 -18.01
CA ARG A 49 7.01 12.01 -17.26
C ARG A 49 6.69 10.76 -16.42
N LYS A 50 7.39 9.65 -16.67
CA LYS A 50 7.37 8.48 -15.78
C LYS A 50 7.83 8.94 -14.40
N LYS A 51 6.97 8.84 -13.39
CA LYS A 51 7.38 9.03 -11.99
C LYS A 51 8.28 7.85 -11.63
N THR A 52 9.58 8.07 -11.56
CA THR A 52 10.51 7.09 -11.02
C THR A 52 10.21 6.94 -9.52
N ASN A 53 9.65 5.81 -9.14
CA ASN A 53 9.51 5.49 -7.72
C ASN A 53 10.92 5.21 -7.19
N LEU A 54 11.41 6.06 -6.29
CA LEU A 54 12.68 5.84 -5.60
C LEU A 54 12.64 4.50 -4.87
N THR A 55 13.69 3.70 -5.05
CA THR A 55 13.89 2.45 -4.30
C THR A 55 14.14 2.76 -2.83
N ASP A 56 13.87 1.80 -1.94
CA ASP A 56 14.02 2.01 -0.50
C ASP A 56 15.48 2.33 -0.11
N GLU A 57 16.43 1.79 -0.88
CA GLU A 57 17.86 2.11 -0.74
C GLU A 57 18.15 3.59 -1.10
N GLN A 58 17.55 4.11 -2.17
CA GLN A 58 17.70 5.51 -2.55
C GLN A 58 17.04 6.46 -1.53
N ARG A 59 15.92 6.07 -0.93
CA ARG A 59 15.26 6.85 0.13
C ARG A 59 16.09 6.89 1.41
N ARG A 60 16.74 5.78 1.77
CA ARG A 60 17.68 5.71 2.88
C ARG A 60 18.88 6.63 2.65
N ALA A 61 19.48 6.56 1.46
CA ALA A 61 20.59 7.43 1.08
C ALA A 61 20.21 8.92 1.15
N VAL A 62 18.96 9.27 0.80
CA VAL A 62 18.41 10.63 0.98
C VAL A 62 18.35 11.03 2.46
N ASN A 63 17.83 10.15 3.33
CA ASN A 63 17.68 10.42 4.76
C ASN A 63 19.02 10.50 5.50
N GLU A 64 20.05 9.79 5.02
CA GLU A 64 21.42 9.88 5.55
C GLU A 64 22.13 11.16 5.06
N PHE A 65 21.91 11.54 3.80
CA PHE A 65 22.59 12.69 3.19
C PHE A 65 22.09 14.04 3.69
N LEU A 66 20.79 14.17 3.98
CA LEU A 66 20.17 15.44 4.40
C LEU A 66 20.73 16.02 5.71
N PRO A 67 20.88 15.26 6.81
CA PRO A 67 21.47 15.74 8.07
C PRO A 67 22.89 16.31 7.91
N THR A 68 23.71 15.70 7.04
CA THR A 68 25.11 16.14 6.82
C THR A 68 25.23 17.54 6.21
N LYS A 69 24.13 18.09 5.67
CA LYS A 69 24.08 19.39 5.00
C LYS A 69 23.28 20.45 5.76
N GLN A 70 22.69 20.11 6.92
CA GLN A 70 21.97 21.06 7.77
C GLN A 70 22.84 21.49 8.95
N LYS A 71 23.04 22.80 9.12
CA LYS A 71 23.68 23.41 10.29
C LYS A 71 22.58 23.56 11.36
N ASP A 72 22.78 22.90 12.50
CA ASP A 72 21.93 22.84 13.70
C ASP A 72 20.62 22.00 13.61
N PRO A 73 20.50 20.92 14.42
CA PRO A 73 19.31 20.06 14.46
C PRO A 73 18.33 20.53 15.55
N GLU A 74 17.65 21.65 15.33
CA GLU A 74 16.45 21.95 16.12
C GLU A 74 15.25 21.20 15.51
N PRO A 75 14.46 20.42 16.29
CA PRO A 75 13.34 19.58 15.82
C PRO A 75 12.26 20.34 15.03
N SER A 76 12.23 21.66 15.16
CA SER A 76 11.25 22.58 14.57
C SER A 76 11.83 23.48 13.46
N SER A 77 13.13 23.38 13.17
CA SER A 77 13.75 24.25 12.17
C SER A 77 13.26 23.94 10.75
N LYS A 78 12.63 24.93 10.11
CA LYS A 78 12.17 24.84 8.72
C LYS A 78 13.33 24.38 7.82
N LEU A 79 13.13 23.29 7.08
CA LEU A 79 14.10 22.79 6.10
C LEU A 79 14.56 23.92 5.18
N VAL A 80 15.85 24.24 5.24
CA VAL A 80 16.45 25.23 4.35
C VAL A 80 16.30 24.75 2.91
N LYS A 81 15.88 25.63 1.99
CA LYS A 81 15.63 25.27 0.57
C LYS A 81 16.90 24.74 -0.14
N GLY A 82 18.08 25.16 0.31
CA GLY A 82 19.39 24.78 -0.25
C GLY A 82 19.68 23.28 -0.17
N PRO A 83 19.76 22.66 1.03
CA PRO A 83 20.01 21.23 1.19
C PRO A 83 19.06 20.31 0.40
N LEU A 84 17.77 20.69 0.31
CA LEU A 84 16.79 19.95 -0.49
C LEU A 84 17.11 19.97 -1.98
N SER A 85 17.57 21.10 -2.51
CA SER A 85 17.96 21.25 -3.92
C SER A 85 19.23 20.42 -4.24
N VAL A 86 20.20 20.42 -3.32
CA VAL A 86 21.44 19.64 -3.47
C VAL A 86 21.15 18.13 -3.45
N ALA A 87 20.29 17.67 -2.55
CA ALA A 87 19.84 16.28 -2.52
C ALA A 87 19.04 15.91 -3.78
N ALA A 88 18.12 16.79 -4.20
CA ALA A 88 17.34 16.61 -5.42
C ALA A 88 18.22 16.42 -6.67
N MET A 89 19.25 17.25 -6.82
CA MET A 89 20.21 17.15 -7.91
C MET A 89 21.03 15.85 -7.85
N ARG A 90 21.45 15.42 -6.65
CA ARG A 90 22.24 14.19 -6.47
C ARG A 90 21.47 12.92 -6.81
N PHE A 91 20.19 12.87 -6.48
CA PHE A 91 19.34 11.68 -6.68
C PHE A 91 18.46 11.77 -7.94
N GLY A 92 18.57 12.85 -8.73
CA GLY A 92 17.80 13.02 -9.97
C GLY A 92 16.29 13.17 -9.74
N VAL A 93 15.89 13.73 -8.60
CA VAL A 93 14.49 13.84 -8.16
C VAL A 93 14.11 15.29 -7.92
N THR A 94 12.83 15.59 -7.76
CA THR A 94 12.41 16.95 -7.41
C THR A 94 12.61 17.22 -5.91
N ALA A 95 12.88 18.47 -5.56
CA ALA A 95 13.03 18.90 -4.17
C ALA A 95 11.78 18.62 -3.31
N ASP A 96 10.60 18.57 -3.93
CA ASP A 96 9.35 18.21 -3.25
C ASP A 96 9.29 16.73 -2.90
N THR A 97 9.83 15.84 -3.74
CA THR A 97 9.92 14.40 -3.43
C THR A 97 10.86 14.16 -2.26
N VAL A 98 12.03 14.83 -2.24
CA VAL A 98 12.97 14.79 -1.11
C VAL A 98 12.31 15.30 0.17
N ARG A 99 11.60 16.43 0.10
CA ARG A 99 10.85 16.99 1.24
C ARG A 99 9.78 16.04 1.77
N ALA A 100 9.06 15.35 0.89
CA ALA A 100 8.04 14.38 1.28
C ALA A 100 8.64 13.16 1.97
N ILE A 101 9.77 12.64 1.49
CA ILE A 101 10.50 11.52 2.11
C ILE A 101 10.94 11.91 3.52
N TRP A 102 11.58 13.07 3.66
CA TRP A 102 12.04 13.56 4.95
C TRP A 102 10.91 13.74 5.97
N LYS A 103 9.79 14.35 5.56
CA LYS A 103 8.62 14.50 6.45
C LYS A 103 8.07 13.16 6.93
N ARG A 104 8.02 12.15 6.06
CA ARG A 104 7.59 10.79 6.45
C ARG A 104 8.56 10.14 7.42
N ALA A 105 9.87 10.30 7.19
CA ALA A 105 10.89 9.77 8.09
C ALA A 105 10.78 10.38 9.50
N GLN A 106 10.57 11.70 9.60
CA GLN A 106 10.36 12.39 10.87
C GLN A 106 9.08 11.94 11.59
N GLN A 107 7.98 11.76 10.86
CA GLN A 107 6.73 11.22 11.44
C GLN A 107 6.93 9.79 11.95
N SER A 108 7.62 8.93 11.18
CA SER A 108 7.93 7.57 11.60
C SER A 108 8.81 7.50 12.84
N LEU A 109 9.73 8.47 13.00
CA LEU A 109 10.58 8.58 14.19
C LEU A 109 9.77 9.02 15.42
N ALA A 110 8.85 9.99 15.25
CA ALA A 110 7.94 10.44 16.31
C ALA A 110 7.00 9.32 16.79
N ASP A 111 6.59 8.43 15.88
CA ASP A 111 5.74 7.27 16.18
C ASP A 111 6.53 6.10 16.82
N GLY A 112 7.83 6.26 17.10
CA GLY A 112 8.69 5.25 17.76
C GLY A 112 9.14 4.10 16.85
N ASN A 113 9.02 4.24 15.54
CA ASN A 113 9.41 3.20 14.58
C ASN A 113 10.86 3.41 14.12
N ILE A 114 11.80 2.67 14.72
CA ILE A 114 13.27 2.82 14.57
C ILE A 114 13.76 2.59 13.12
N SER A 115 12.93 2.01 12.24
CA SER A 115 13.24 1.81 10.82
C SER A 115 12.21 2.52 9.94
N ALA A 116 12.54 3.73 9.50
CA ALA A 116 11.66 4.65 8.79
C ALA A 116 11.13 4.19 7.41
N ASP A 117 11.60 3.08 6.85
CA ASP A 117 11.21 2.67 5.48
C ASP A 117 11.07 1.15 5.25
N LEU A 118 11.08 0.34 6.32
CA LEU A 118 10.50 -1.00 6.22
C LEU A 118 9.08 -0.85 6.73
N GLY A 119 8.13 -0.75 5.79
CA GLY A 119 6.71 -0.63 6.10
C GLY A 119 6.36 -1.59 7.23
N SER A 120 5.84 -1.04 8.32
CA SER A 120 5.41 -1.79 9.50
C SER A 120 4.83 -3.14 9.09
N PHE A 121 5.34 -4.24 9.65
CA PHE A 121 4.90 -5.60 9.30
C PHE A 121 3.42 -5.85 9.68
N LYS A 122 2.72 -4.85 10.26
CA LYS A 122 1.27 -4.76 10.55
C LYS A 122 0.33 -4.99 9.36
N CYS A 123 0.82 -5.53 8.25
CA CYS A 123 0.20 -5.39 6.96
C CYS A 123 0.12 -6.72 6.20
N GLY A 124 -0.30 -7.82 6.82
CA GLY A 124 -0.62 -9.03 6.05
C GLY A 124 -1.56 -9.96 6.78
N ARG A 125 -2.85 -9.95 6.42
CA ARG A 125 -3.80 -10.96 6.92
C ARG A 125 -3.60 -12.33 6.27
N ASN A 126 -2.88 -12.36 5.15
CA ASN A 126 -2.60 -13.56 4.39
C ASN A 126 -1.26 -13.42 3.67
N ILE A 127 -0.62 -14.56 3.38
CA ILE A 127 0.70 -14.61 2.74
C ILE A 127 0.71 -13.89 1.40
N ARG A 128 -0.43 -13.87 0.67
CA ARG A 128 -0.57 -13.15 -0.59
C ARG A 128 -0.46 -11.63 -0.42
N SER A 129 -1.16 -11.06 0.55
CA SER A 129 -1.09 -9.61 0.84
C SER A 129 0.26 -9.23 1.41
N LEU A 130 0.86 -10.09 2.24
CA LEU A 130 2.22 -9.92 2.72
C LEU A 130 3.22 -9.89 1.56
N ALA A 131 3.16 -10.87 0.66
CA ALA A 131 4.01 -10.94 -0.53
C ALA A 131 3.87 -9.71 -1.43
N ALA A 132 2.63 -9.24 -1.65
CA ALA A 132 2.37 -8.05 -2.44
C ALA A 132 2.97 -6.77 -1.82
N LYS A 133 2.91 -6.64 -0.49
CA LYS A 133 3.45 -5.47 0.21
C LYS A 133 4.97 -5.50 0.35
N LEU A 134 5.54 -6.68 0.56
CA LEU A 134 6.98 -6.87 0.56
C LEU A 134 7.58 -6.86 -0.85
N SER A 135 6.75 -6.79 -1.90
CA SER A 135 7.18 -6.92 -3.31
C SER A 135 7.99 -8.20 -3.57
N MET A 136 7.58 -9.32 -2.97
CA MET A 136 8.28 -10.61 -3.08
C MET A 136 7.38 -11.69 -3.68
N SER A 137 7.98 -12.76 -4.18
CA SER A 137 7.20 -13.94 -4.56
C SER A 137 6.61 -14.63 -3.32
N ARG A 138 5.45 -15.26 -3.45
CA ARG A 138 4.83 -16.04 -2.36
C ARG A 138 5.75 -17.14 -1.85
N ALA A 139 6.47 -17.81 -2.75
CA ALA A 139 7.42 -18.86 -2.41
C ALA A 139 8.53 -18.33 -1.49
N THR A 140 9.05 -17.14 -1.78
CA THR A 140 10.09 -16.51 -0.94
C THR A 140 9.54 -16.15 0.45
N VAL A 141 8.30 -15.68 0.55
CA VAL A 141 7.66 -15.40 1.84
C VAL A 141 7.42 -16.67 2.65
N HIS A 142 6.94 -17.75 2.01
CA HIS A 142 6.80 -19.05 2.67
C HIS A 142 8.13 -19.60 3.19
N ARG A 143 9.21 -19.47 2.39
CA ARG A 143 10.55 -19.86 2.81
C ARG A 143 10.99 -19.08 4.06
N ARG A 144 10.80 -17.76 4.06
CA ARG A 144 11.13 -16.91 5.23
C ARG A 144 10.31 -17.22 6.48
N LEU A 145 9.05 -17.62 6.31
CA LEU A 145 8.20 -18.09 7.41
C LEU A 145 8.79 -19.38 8.03
N LYS A 146 9.26 -20.31 7.20
CA LYS A 146 9.90 -21.56 7.65
C LYS A 146 11.26 -21.33 8.31
N GLU A 147 12.01 -20.34 7.82
CA GLU A 147 13.29 -19.91 8.41
C GLU A 147 13.12 -19.07 9.68
N GLY A 148 11.89 -18.71 10.07
CA GLY A 148 11.61 -17.88 11.25
C GLY A 148 11.97 -16.40 11.07
N LEU A 149 12.33 -15.97 9.86
CA LEU A 149 12.60 -14.56 9.52
C LEU A 149 11.33 -13.71 9.43
N ILE A 150 10.17 -14.36 9.44
CA ILE A 150 8.85 -13.74 9.53
C ILE A 150 8.07 -14.64 10.48
N VAL A 151 7.45 -14.07 11.51
CA VAL A 151 6.69 -14.84 12.50
C VAL A 151 5.21 -14.48 12.40
N PRO A 152 4.30 -15.46 12.23
CA PRO A 152 2.88 -15.20 12.31
C PRO A 152 2.50 -14.91 13.76
N HIS A 153 1.70 -13.87 13.98
CA HIS A 153 1.26 -13.44 15.28
C HIS A 153 -0.25 -13.20 15.28
N SER A 154 -0.94 -13.87 16.20
CA SER A 154 -2.39 -13.74 16.38
C SER A 154 -2.68 -12.69 17.43
N ASN A 155 -3.39 -11.65 17.02
CA ASN A 155 -3.72 -10.52 17.88
C ASN A 155 -5.23 -10.42 18.11
N ALA A 156 -5.66 -10.93 19.26
CA ALA A 156 -7.04 -10.85 19.72
C ALA A 156 -7.32 -9.50 20.35
N LEU A 157 -8.38 -8.84 19.89
CA LEU A 157 -8.91 -7.63 20.51
C LEU A 157 -9.57 -8.02 21.83
N LYS A 158 -8.99 -7.57 22.94
CA LYS A 158 -9.52 -7.80 24.29
C LYS A 158 -10.05 -6.49 24.89
N PRO A 159 -11.19 -6.52 25.61
CA PRO A 159 -11.63 -5.38 26.40
C PRO A 159 -10.56 -4.97 27.41
N GLN A 160 -10.30 -3.67 27.49
CA GLN A 160 -9.35 -3.15 28.47
C GLN A 160 -9.92 -3.34 29.88
N LEU A 161 -9.13 -3.96 30.74
CA LEU A 161 -9.50 -4.18 32.14
C LEU A 161 -9.13 -2.96 32.98
N ASN A 162 -10.06 -2.00 33.07
CA ASN A 162 -9.90 -0.83 33.95
C ASN A 162 -10.21 -1.20 35.41
N GLU A 163 -9.67 -0.44 36.37
CA GLU A 163 -9.90 -0.68 37.80
C GLU A 163 -11.39 -0.67 38.18
N ASN A 164 -12.14 0.28 37.63
CA ASN A 164 -13.59 0.32 37.77
C ASN A 164 -14.27 -0.95 37.22
N ASN A 165 -13.79 -1.48 36.10
CA ASN A 165 -14.34 -2.70 35.50
C ASN A 165 -13.96 -3.93 36.34
N MET A 166 -12.76 -3.97 36.92
CA MET A 166 -12.35 -5.01 37.87
C MET A 166 -13.26 -5.03 39.09
N ILE A 167 -13.48 -3.88 39.72
CA ILE A 167 -14.34 -3.76 40.90
C ILE A 167 -15.76 -4.21 40.58
N LYS A 168 -16.33 -3.80 39.45
CA LYS A 168 -17.67 -4.23 39.01
C LYS A 168 -17.76 -5.75 38.84
N ARG A 169 -16.75 -6.37 38.24
CA ARG A 169 -16.71 -7.84 38.04
C ARG A 169 -16.61 -8.57 39.39
N VAL A 170 -15.76 -8.11 40.30
CA VAL A 170 -15.63 -8.71 41.64
C VAL A 170 -16.92 -8.56 42.44
N LYS A 171 -17.54 -7.36 42.44
CA LYS A 171 -18.83 -7.12 43.10
C LYS A 171 -19.92 -8.06 42.57
N PHE A 172 -19.95 -8.27 41.25
CA PHE A 172 -20.88 -9.22 40.62
C PHE A 172 -20.63 -10.67 41.07
N CYS A 173 -19.37 -11.12 41.11
CA CYS A 173 -19.05 -12.46 41.61
C CYS A 173 -19.46 -12.63 43.08
N LEU A 174 -19.25 -11.61 43.92
CA LEU A 174 -19.64 -11.65 45.33
C LEU A 174 -21.16 -11.72 45.52
N SER A 175 -21.94 -11.04 44.67
CA SER A 175 -23.42 -11.13 44.74
C SER A 175 -23.97 -12.49 44.33
N MET A 176 -23.19 -13.30 43.60
CA MET A 176 -23.58 -14.64 43.17
C MET A 176 -23.25 -15.74 44.19
N LEU A 177 -22.60 -15.40 45.31
CA LEU A 177 -22.33 -16.36 46.38
C LEU A 177 -23.62 -16.71 47.14
N ASP A 178 -23.76 -17.99 47.51
CA ASP A 178 -24.86 -18.47 48.33
C ASP A 178 -24.71 -17.92 49.77
N PRO A 179 -25.72 -17.22 50.31
CA PRO A 179 -25.65 -16.66 51.65
C PRO A 179 -25.69 -17.73 52.76
N VAL A 180 -26.21 -18.92 52.48
CA VAL A 180 -26.40 -20.01 53.45
C VAL A 180 -25.26 -21.02 53.38
N GLN A 181 -24.80 -21.36 52.17
CA GLN A 181 -23.77 -22.39 51.93
C GLN A 181 -22.47 -21.82 51.36
N SER A 182 -22.07 -20.61 51.77
CA SER A 182 -20.78 -20.03 51.38
C SER A 182 -19.62 -20.98 51.74
N PRO A 183 -18.71 -21.33 50.79
CA PRO A 183 -18.35 -20.59 49.58
C PRO A 183 -18.94 -21.15 48.27
N LEU A 184 -20.17 -21.69 48.27
CA LEU A 184 -20.82 -22.13 47.04
C LEU A 184 -21.48 -20.94 46.31
N PHE A 185 -21.62 -21.05 44.99
CA PHE A 185 -22.39 -20.10 44.18
C PHE A 185 -23.88 -20.46 44.19
N GLN A 186 -24.75 -19.46 44.09
CA GLN A 186 -26.20 -19.65 44.02
C GLN A 186 -26.58 -20.48 42.78
N ASP A 187 -27.57 -21.37 42.96
CA ASP A 187 -28.08 -22.19 41.88
C ASP A 187 -28.88 -21.33 40.87
N MET A 188 -28.45 -21.31 39.61
CA MET A 188 -28.94 -20.37 38.59
C MET A 188 -30.22 -20.87 37.89
N MET A 189 -30.94 -21.82 38.48
CA MET A 189 -32.10 -22.49 37.86
C MET A 189 -33.26 -21.55 37.54
N ASN A 190 -33.31 -20.36 38.15
CA ASN A 190 -34.31 -19.33 37.87
C ASN A 190 -33.77 -18.17 36.98
N THR A 191 -32.60 -18.33 36.37
CA THR A 191 -31.98 -17.29 35.53
C THR A 191 -31.83 -17.79 34.09
N VAL A 192 -32.44 -17.06 33.15
CA VAL A 192 -32.22 -17.28 31.71
C VAL A 192 -31.15 -16.31 31.22
N HIS A 193 -30.07 -16.84 30.64
CA HIS A 193 -29.03 -16.04 30.02
C HIS A 193 -29.34 -15.79 28.55
N THR A 194 -29.59 -14.52 28.21
CA THR A 194 -29.71 -14.05 26.84
C THR A 194 -28.45 -13.26 26.49
N ASP A 195 -27.76 -13.66 25.42
CA ASP A 195 -26.58 -12.95 24.91
C ASP A 195 -26.85 -12.42 23.51
N GLU A 196 -26.64 -11.11 23.32
CA GLU A 196 -26.72 -10.47 22.01
C GLU A 196 -25.34 -10.38 21.39
N LYS A 197 -25.15 -11.10 20.29
CA LYS A 197 -23.87 -11.14 19.60
C LYS A 197 -23.77 -10.04 18.54
N TRP A 198 -23.07 -8.97 18.87
CA TRP A 198 -22.76 -7.89 17.93
C TRP A 198 -21.63 -8.29 16.97
N PHE A 199 -21.88 -8.20 15.66
CA PHE A 199 -20.85 -8.41 14.65
C PHE A 199 -20.15 -7.08 14.35
N TYR A 200 -18.92 -6.93 14.82
CA TYR A 200 -18.09 -5.76 14.48
C TYR A 200 -17.58 -5.83 13.03
N ILE A 201 -17.43 -4.66 12.41
CA ILE A 201 -16.74 -4.53 11.10
C ILE A 201 -15.29 -5.02 11.21
N THR A 202 -14.66 -4.82 12.38
CA THR A 202 -13.33 -5.34 12.67
C THR A 202 -13.41 -6.72 13.30
N LYS A 203 -12.64 -7.68 12.75
CA LYS A 203 -12.56 -9.02 13.33
C LYS A 203 -11.91 -8.97 14.72
N THR A 204 -12.49 -9.73 15.65
CA THR A 204 -11.97 -9.91 17.02
C THR A 204 -10.54 -10.44 16.98
N ASN A 205 -10.29 -11.46 16.17
CA ASN A 205 -8.95 -12.00 15.93
C ASN A 205 -8.38 -11.46 14.62
N ALA A 206 -7.18 -10.91 14.68
CA ALA A 206 -6.44 -10.50 13.49
C ALA A 206 -5.05 -11.14 13.50
N GLU A 207 -4.72 -11.85 12.42
CA GLU A 207 -3.40 -12.42 12.20
C GLU A 207 -2.52 -11.40 11.47
N HIS A 208 -1.34 -11.14 12.01
CA HIS A 208 -0.35 -10.22 11.45
C HIS A 208 0.99 -10.97 11.38
N TYR A 209 1.85 -10.60 10.45
CA TYR A 209 3.21 -11.14 10.42
C TYR A 209 4.13 -10.10 11.04
N LEU A 210 5.14 -10.53 11.77
CA LEU A 210 6.10 -9.66 12.44
C LEU A 210 7.52 -10.03 12.02
N ALA A 211 8.42 -9.06 12.02
CA ALA A 211 9.84 -9.36 11.93
C ALA A 211 10.35 -10.00 13.23
N PRO A 212 11.49 -10.73 13.18
CA PRO A 212 12.11 -11.27 14.38
C PRO A 212 12.51 -10.11 15.31
N GLY A 213 12.00 -10.14 16.54
CA GLY A 213 12.25 -9.11 17.56
C GLY A 213 11.33 -7.89 17.52
N GLU A 214 10.36 -7.83 16.61
CA GLU A 214 9.35 -6.75 16.60
C GLU A 214 8.30 -6.98 17.69
N GLN A 215 7.96 -5.92 18.42
CA GLN A 215 6.91 -5.98 19.44
C GLN A 215 5.53 -6.09 18.80
N ALA A 216 4.72 -7.02 19.31
CA ALA A 216 3.36 -7.20 18.83
C ALA A 216 2.53 -5.92 19.11
N PRO A 217 1.71 -5.46 18.15
CA PRO A 217 0.86 -4.31 18.38
C PRO A 217 -0.13 -4.61 19.51
N HIS A 218 -0.27 -3.71 20.48
CA HIS A 218 -1.29 -3.87 21.50
C HIS A 218 -2.66 -3.52 20.92
N ARG A 219 -3.63 -4.44 20.98
CA ARG A 219 -5.03 -4.19 20.60
C ARG A 219 -5.92 -4.26 21.82
N ILE A 220 -6.40 -3.11 22.22
CA ILE A 220 -7.43 -2.94 23.25
C ILE A 220 -8.67 -2.35 22.63
N CYS A 221 -9.84 -2.83 23.05
CA CYS A 221 -11.05 -2.02 22.93
C CYS A 221 -11.34 -1.34 24.26
N HIS A 222 -11.62 -0.05 24.19
CA HIS A 222 -12.21 0.67 25.29
C HIS A 222 -13.69 0.28 25.35
N CYS A 223 -14.11 -0.24 26.49
CA CYS A 223 -15.49 -0.57 26.81
C CYS A 223 -16.05 0.42 27.84
#